data_AF-A0AAE1A0C2-F1
#
_entry.id   AF-A0AAE1A0C2-F1
#
_cell.length_a   1.000
_cell.length_b   1.000
_cell.length_c   1.000
_cell.angle_alpha   90.00
_cell.angle_beta   90.00
_cell.angle_gamma   90.00
#
_symmetry.space_group_name_H-M   'P 1'
#
loop_
_entity.id
_entity.type
_entity.pdbx_description
1 polymer ?
#
loop_
_entity_poly.entity_id
_entity_poly.type
_entity_poly.pdbx_seq_one_letter_code
_entity_poly.pdbx_strand_id
1 'polypeptide(L)'
;MQSGSPLGPWASSADSGKASNRTVTVAENLGCTGASNQCNTNARVEILDNAVGDSGYKCPALDFAREYTKRGGQVYLYSLEDSISTNPWPKWMGATHGSEIKVELGVPMLPNSGKHKTQRASLSQKFMELLVSFADNG
;
A
#
# COMPACT_ATOMS: atom_id res chain seq x y z
N MET A 1 -2.51 5.06 1.68
CA MET A 1 -1.69 4.84 0.46
C MET A 1 -1.83 3.40 0.02
N GLN A 2 -1.67 3.13 -1.28
CA GLN A 2 -1.94 1.83 -1.89
C GLN A 2 -1.08 0.73 -1.26
N SER A 3 -1.76 -0.35 -0.92
CA SER A 3 -1.22 -1.61 -0.49
C SER A 3 -0.36 -2.28 -1.57
N GLY A 4 0.63 -3.06 -1.14
CA GLY A 4 1.43 -3.90 -2.02
C GLY A 4 1.88 -5.15 -1.27
N SER A 5 2.77 -5.92 -1.88
CA SER A 5 3.33 -7.14 -1.27
C SER A 5 3.95 -6.87 0.13
N PRO A 6 3.57 -7.62 1.18
CA PRO A 6 4.15 -7.50 2.54
C PRO A 6 5.61 -7.96 2.61
N LEU A 7 6.12 -8.59 1.54
CA LEU A 7 7.54 -8.94 1.38
C LEU A 7 8.27 -7.96 0.45
N GLY A 8 7.55 -6.97 -0.08
CA GLY A 8 8.10 -5.97 -0.97
C GLY A 8 9.00 -5.00 -0.20
N PRO A 9 10.19 -4.68 -0.70
CA PRO A 9 11.16 -3.82 -0.01
C PRO A 9 10.72 -2.34 0.13
N TRP A 10 9.46 -1.99 -0.17
CA TRP A 10 8.85 -0.66 -0.03
C TRP A 10 8.09 -0.46 1.29
N ALA A 11 7.84 -1.54 2.04
CA ALA A 11 7.23 -1.52 3.39
C ALA A 11 7.98 -0.66 4.43
N SER A 12 9.11 -0.07 4.06
CA SER A 12 10.00 0.68 4.95
C SER A 12 10.45 2.05 4.41
N SER A 13 9.91 2.55 3.29
CA SER A 13 10.36 3.85 2.77
C SER A 13 9.25 4.77 2.24
N ALA A 14 8.96 5.85 2.97
CA ALA A 14 8.14 7.00 2.55
C ALA A 14 8.88 7.97 1.60
N ASP A 15 9.86 7.48 0.83
CA ASP A 15 10.74 8.31 0.00
C ASP A 15 10.41 8.15 -1.50
N SER A 16 9.79 9.18 -2.09
CA SER A 16 9.49 9.30 -3.52
C SER A 16 10.72 9.12 -4.43
N GLY A 17 11.92 9.53 -3.98
CA GLY A 17 13.15 9.35 -4.75
C GLY A 17 13.56 7.87 -4.83
N LYS A 18 13.31 7.11 -3.77
CA LYS A 18 13.50 5.65 -3.76
C LYS A 18 12.42 4.93 -4.58
N ALA A 19 11.18 5.41 -4.56
CA ALA A 19 10.10 4.85 -5.38
C ALA A 19 10.29 5.14 -6.88
N SER A 20 10.71 6.35 -7.24
CA SER A 20 11.03 6.74 -8.62
C SER A 20 12.27 6.03 -9.16
N ASN A 21 13.37 5.97 -8.39
CA ASN A 21 14.56 5.19 -8.79
C ASN A 21 14.23 3.72 -8.99
N ARG A 22 13.31 3.15 -8.19
CA ARG A 22 12.83 1.78 -8.40
C ARG A 22 12.00 1.63 -9.65
N THR A 23 11.15 2.59 -10.00
CA THR A 23 10.43 2.59 -11.29
C THR A 23 11.42 2.55 -12.46
N VAL A 24 12.54 3.28 -12.35
CA VAL A 24 13.64 3.26 -13.34
C VAL A 24 14.37 1.91 -13.34
N THR A 25 14.71 1.36 -12.16
CA THR A 25 15.27 0.00 -12.03
C THR A 25 14.30 -1.08 -12.52
N VAL A 26 12.99 -0.87 -12.41
CA VAL A 26 11.95 -1.74 -12.96
C VAL A 26 11.93 -1.64 -14.48
N ALA A 27 12.08 -0.46 -15.07
CA ALA A 27 12.26 -0.31 -16.51
C ALA A 27 13.54 -1.03 -17.02
N GLU A 28 14.61 -0.99 -16.24
CA GLU A 28 15.86 -1.75 -16.51
C GLU A 28 15.65 -3.27 -16.34
N ASN A 29 14.95 -3.71 -15.29
CA ASN A 29 14.65 -5.12 -15.00
C ASN A 29 13.52 -5.73 -15.84
N LEU A 30 12.67 -4.93 -16.48
CA LEU A 30 11.80 -5.38 -17.55
C LEU A 30 12.64 -5.93 -18.72
N GLY A 31 13.89 -5.46 -18.83
CA GLY A 31 14.99 -6.21 -19.43
C GLY A 31 15.59 -7.19 -18.44
N CYS A 32 14.92 -8.32 -18.15
CA CYS A 32 15.56 -9.49 -17.53
C CYS A 32 16.66 -10.01 -18.47
N THR A 33 17.80 -9.31 -18.54
CA THR A 33 18.91 -9.55 -19.44
C THR A 33 19.82 -10.62 -18.85
N GLY A 34 19.74 -11.82 -19.41
CA GLY A 34 20.71 -12.88 -19.18
C GLY A 34 20.18 -14.02 -18.32
N ALA A 35 20.63 -15.23 -18.70
CA ALA A 35 20.27 -16.54 -18.19
C ALA A 35 20.60 -16.77 -16.70
N SER A 36 19.98 -16.00 -15.81
CA SER A 36 19.95 -16.30 -14.38
C SER A 36 18.55 -16.74 -13.97
N ASN A 37 18.52 -17.86 -13.30
CA ASN A 37 17.53 -18.41 -12.38
C ASN A 37 16.92 -17.42 -11.34
N GLN A 38 17.13 -16.11 -11.49
CA GLN A 38 16.65 -15.03 -10.60
C GLN A 38 15.35 -14.35 -11.06
N CYS A 39 14.93 -14.48 -12.33
CA CYS A 39 13.70 -13.86 -12.86
C CYS A 39 12.60 -14.93 -13.13
N ASN A 40 12.11 -15.59 -12.08
CA ASN A 40 10.97 -16.52 -12.16
C ASN A 40 9.63 -15.77 -12.27
N THR A 41 8.52 -16.50 -12.53
CA THR A 41 7.19 -15.89 -12.74
C THR A 41 6.75 -15.00 -11.59
N ASN A 42 7.02 -15.37 -10.33
CA ASN A 42 6.62 -14.58 -9.17
C ASN A 42 7.39 -13.25 -9.11
N ALA A 43 8.70 -13.30 -9.40
CA ALA A 43 9.52 -12.08 -9.46
C ALA A 43 9.03 -11.11 -10.54
N ARG A 44 8.61 -11.62 -11.70
CA ARG A 44 8.04 -10.77 -12.77
C ARG A 44 6.71 -10.12 -12.36
N VAL A 45 5.84 -10.88 -11.70
CA VAL A 45 4.55 -10.37 -11.23
C VAL A 45 4.76 -9.29 -10.17
N GLU A 46 5.69 -9.48 -9.24
CA GLU A 46 6.03 -8.47 -8.23
C GLU A 46 6.64 -7.20 -8.85
N ILE A 47 7.52 -7.35 -9.85
CA ILE A 47 8.08 -6.20 -10.58
C ILE A 47 6.97 -5.40 -11.25
N LEU A 48 6.04 -6.07 -11.93
CA LEU A 48 4.91 -5.42 -12.59
C LEU A 48 3.93 -4.76 -11.61
N ASP A 49 3.61 -5.44 -10.51
CA ASP A 49 2.77 -4.91 -9.42
C ASP A 49 3.36 -3.61 -8.85
N ASN A 50 4.66 -3.62 -8.54
CA ASN A 50 5.35 -2.42 -8.05
C ASN A 50 5.40 -1.32 -9.11
N ALA A 51 5.69 -1.62 -10.39
CA ALA A 51 5.74 -0.61 -11.44
C ALA A 51 4.40 0.13 -11.58
N VAL A 52 3.31 -0.63 -11.65
CA VAL A 52 1.96 -0.09 -11.85
C VAL A 52 1.50 0.64 -10.59
N GLY A 53 1.74 0.08 -9.40
CA GLY A 53 1.36 0.70 -8.14
C GLY A 53 2.14 1.99 -7.84
N ASP A 54 3.45 1.98 -8.09
CA ASP A 54 4.32 3.13 -7.82
C ASP A 54 3.99 4.28 -8.79
N SER A 55 3.90 4.00 -10.10
CA SER A 55 3.60 5.03 -11.11
C SER A 55 2.15 5.56 -11.03
N GLY A 56 1.18 4.68 -10.77
CA GLY A 56 -0.23 5.04 -10.77
C GLY A 56 -0.72 5.69 -9.47
N TYR A 57 -0.08 5.39 -8.33
CA TYR A 57 -0.65 5.73 -7.03
C TYR A 57 0.38 6.24 -6.01
N LYS A 58 1.45 5.48 -5.73
CA LYS A 58 2.34 5.82 -4.60
C LYS A 58 3.20 7.05 -4.88
N CYS A 59 3.87 7.13 -6.03
CA CYS A 59 4.72 8.28 -6.38
C CYS A 59 3.92 9.58 -6.47
N PRO A 60 2.77 9.65 -7.18
CA PRO A 60 1.95 10.87 -7.19
C PRO A 60 1.49 11.32 -5.80
N ALA A 61 1.11 10.38 -4.92
CA ALA A 61 0.71 10.71 -3.54
C ALA A 61 1.88 11.26 -2.71
N LEU A 62 3.08 10.68 -2.86
CA LEU A 62 4.29 11.15 -2.18
C LEU A 62 4.75 12.52 -2.71
N ASP A 63 4.66 12.74 -4.02
CA ASP A 63 5.00 14.01 -4.63
C ASP A 63 4.04 15.12 -4.18
N PHE A 64 2.74 14.83 -4.12
CA PHE A 64 1.77 15.74 -3.53
C PHE A 64 2.11 16.08 -2.07
N ALA A 65 2.37 15.07 -1.23
CA ALA A 65 2.74 15.26 0.17
C ALA A 65 4.01 16.13 0.32
N ARG A 66 5.01 15.92 -0.53
CA ARG A 66 6.24 16.72 -0.56
C ARG A 66 5.98 18.16 -0.95
N GLU A 67 5.23 18.39 -2.02
CA GLU A 67 4.91 19.75 -2.46
C GLU A 67 4.03 20.49 -1.44
N TYR A 68 3.14 19.78 -0.74
CA TYR A 68 2.32 20.35 0.33
C TYR A 68 3.16 20.75 1.55
N THR A 69 4.09 19.90 1.98
CA THR A 69 5.00 20.20 3.11
C THR A 69 5.96 21.34 2.80
N LYS A 70 6.49 21.45 1.57
CA LYS A 70 7.31 22.60 1.13
C LYS A 70 6.59 23.94 1.24
N ARG A 71 5.25 23.93 1.20
CA ARG A 71 4.40 25.13 1.33
C ARG A 71 3.95 25.40 2.77
N GLY A 72 4.52 24.69 3.75
CA GLY A 72 4.22 24.86 5.17
C GLY A 72 3.06 24.00 5.67
N GLY A 73 2.52 23.10 4.85
CA GLY A 73 1.47 22.17 5.28
C GLY A 73 2.00 21.01 6.12
N GLN A 74 1.22 20.57 7.10
CA GLN A 74 1.47 19.34 7.85
C GLN A 74 0.87 18.15 7.09
N VAL A 75 1.61 17.05 6.96
CA VAL A 75 1.14 15.83 6.25
C VAL A 75 1.36 14.60 7.12
N TYR A 76 0.36 13.73 7.16
CA TYR A 76 0.43 12.41 7.76
C TYR A 76 0.19 11.36 6.66
N LEU A 77 1.04 10.35 6.59
CA LEU A 77 0.98 9.28 5.60
C LEU A 77 0.86 7.93 6.29
N TYR A 78 0.12 7.00 5.68
CA TYR A 78 0.00 5.62 6.15
C TYR A 78 0.09 4.63 4.98
N SER A 79 0.60 3.45 5.29
CA SER A 79 0.70 2.28 4.42
C SER A 79 -0.11 1.14 5.04
N LEU A 80 -1.03 0.54 4.28
CA LEU A 80 -1.70 -0.69 4.69
C LEU A 80 -1.10 -1.86 3.93
N GLU A 81 -0.36 -2.71 4.63
CA GLU A 81 0.45 -3.78 4.01
C GLU A 81 -0.19 -5.16 4.13
N ASP A 82 -1.17 -5.28 5.02
CA ASP A 82 -1.83 -6.53 5.36
C ASP A 82 -3.04 -6.81 4.47
N SER A 83 -3.06 -7.99 3.84
CA SER A 83 -4.23 -8.42 3.06
C SER A 83 -5.43 -8.70 3.97
N ILE A 84 -6.57 -8.11 3.63
CA ILE A 84 -7.80 -8.34 4.40
C ILE A 84 -8.34 -9.71 4.03
N SER A 85 -8.73 -10.53 5.01
CA SER A 85 -9.20 -11.90 4.76
C SER A 85 -10.54 -11.97 4.00
N THR A 86 -11.24 -10.84 3.82
CA THR A 86 -12.41 -10.68 2.95
C THR A 86 -12.05 -10.22 1.53
N ASN A 87 -10.75 -10.12 1.21
CA ASN A 87 -10.31 -9.79 -0.13
C ASN A 87 -10.77 -10.89 -1.10
N PRO A 88 -11.63 -10.60 -2.10
CA PRO A 88 -12.07 -11.59 -3.08
C PRO A 88 -10.97 -12.00 -4.06
N TRP A 89 -9.85 -11.27 -4.08
CA TRP A 89 -8.74 -11.50 -4.99
C TRP A 89 -7.88 -12.70 -4.56
N PRO A 90 -7.18 -13.35 -5.51
CA PRO A 90 -6.21 -14.40 -5.21
C PRO A 90 -5.17 -13.97 -4.17
N LYS A 91 -4.76 -14.89 -3.30
CA LYS A 91 -3.80 -14.62 -2.20
C LYS A 91 -2.50 -13.96 -2.66
N TRP A 92 -2.03 -14.25 -3.87
CA TRP A 92 -0.78 -13.69 -4.41
C TRP A 92 -0.86 -12.18 -4.65
N MET A 93 -2.07 -11.61 -4.79
CA MET A 93 -2.26 -10.16 -4.96
C MET A 93 -2.11 -9.38 -3.64
N GLY A 94 -1.94 -10.07 -2.52
CA GLY A 94 -1.72 -9.43 -1.23
C GLY A 94 -2.84 -8.47 -0.85
N ALA A 95 -2.44 -7.29 -0.34
CA ALA A 95 -3.36 -6.19 -0.08
C ALA A 95 -3.55 -5.43 -1.41
N THR A 96 -4.80 -5.32 -1.83
CA THR A 96 -5.17 -4.77 -3.14
C THR A 96 -5.72 -3.36 -2.99
N HIS A 97 -5.70 -2.58 -4.06
CA HIS A 97 -6.30 -1.25 -4.10
C HIS A 97 -7.76 -1.26 -3.64
N GLY A 98 -8.13 -0.36 -2.72
CA GLY A 98 -9.48 -0.23 -2.19
C GLY A 98 -9.83 -1.26 -1.12
N SER A 99 -8.93 -2.20 -0.80
CA SER A 99 -9.17 -3.14 0.29
C SER A 99 -9.25 -2.43 1.64
N GLU A 100 -8.47 -1.36 1.83
CA GLU A 100 -8.43 -0.51 3.01
C GLU A 100 -9.79 0.08 3.37
N ILE A 101 -10.63 0.43 2.38
CA ILE A 101 -11.90 1.14 2.57
C ILE A 101 -12.80 0.44 3.58
N LYS A 102 -12.82 -0.90 3.58
CA LYS A 102 -13.63 -1.69 4.52
C LYS A 102 -13.14 -1.50 5.96
N VAL A 103 -11.82 -1.43 6.17
CA VAL A 103 -11.21 -1.21 7.48
C VAL A 103 -11.39 0.24 7.91
N GLU A 104 -11.23 1.19 7.01
CA GLU A 104 -11.42 2.62 7.28
C GLU A 104 -12.86 2.94 7.72
N LEU A 105 -13.85 2.25 7.13
CA LEU A 105 -15.27 2.45 7.39
C LEU A 105 -15.88 1.54 8.48
N GLY A 106 -15.07 0.85 9.29
CA GLY A 106 -15.64 0.08 10.41
C GLY A 106 -16.28 -1.26 10.05
N VAL A 107 -16.18 -1.74 8.80
CA VAL A 107 -16.88 -2.97 8.36
C VAL A 107 -16.53 -4.20 9.22
N PRO A 108 -15.27 -4.44 9.63
CA PRO A 108 -14.92 -5.53 10.53
C PRO A 108 -15.63 -5.48 11.90
N MET A 109 -16.07 -4.31 12.35
CA MET A 109 -16.73 -4.09 13.65
C MET A 109 -18.24 -4.34 13.61
N LEU A 110 -18.83 -4.53 12.42
CA LEU A 110 -20.26 -4.77 12.30
C LEU A 110 -20.67 -6.12 12.93
N PRO A 111 -21.87 -6.24 13.53
CA PRO A 111 -22.31 -7.45 14.23
C PRO A 111 -22.26 -8.72 13.37
N ASN A 112 -22.50 -8.57 12.06
CA ASN A 112 -22.60 -9.64 11.06
C ASN A 112 -21.32 -9.79 10.20
N SER A 113 -20.18 -9.23 10.63
CA SER A 113 -18.93 -9.23 9.86
C SER A 113 -18.24 -10.60 9.77
N GLY A 114 -18.80 -11.68 10.33
CA GLY A 114 -18.27 -13.06 10.23
C GLY A 114 -17.00 -13.32 11.06
N LYS A 115 -16.12 -14.23 10.61
CA LYS A 115 -14.85 -14.63 11.28
C LYS A 115 -13.80 -13.52 11.40
N HIS A 116 -14.14 -12.28 11.05
CA HIS A 116 -13.24 -11.12 10.98
C HIS A 116 -13.20 -10.30 12.28
N LYS A 117 -13.86 -10.78 13.34
CA LYS A 117 -14.26 -10.02 14.52
C LYS A 117 -13.16 -9.55 15.47
N THR A 118 -12.00 -10.20 15.57
CA THR A 118 -11.07 -9.88 16.69
C THR A 118 -9.84 -9.09 16.25
N GLN A 119 -9.06 -9.57 15.29
CA GLN A 119 -7.80 -8.89 14.92
C GLN A 119 -7.99 -7.69 14.00
N ARG A 120 -9.03 -7.69 13.16
CA ARG A 120 -9.29 -6.61 12.19
C ARG A 120 -10.24 -5.53 12.73
N ALA A 121 -11.04 -5.86 13.74
CA ALA A 121 -11.86 -4.88 14.46
C ALA A 121 -10.99 -3.86 15.21
N SER A 122 -9.91 -4.29 15.85
CA SER A 122 -8.99 -3.38 16.54
C SER A 122 -8.22 -2.48 15.57
N LEU A 123 -7.81 -2.99 14.41
CA LEU A 123 -7.21 -2.18 13.35
C LEU A 123 -8.19 -1.13 12.83
N SER A 124 -9.43 -1.54 12.55
CA SER A 124 -10.50 -0.67 12.07
C SER A 124 -10.86 0.41 13.09
N GLN A 125 -10.97 0.04 14.37
CA GLN A 125 -11.18 0.98 15.46
C GLN A 125 -10.05 2.03 15.53
N LYS A 126 -8.79 1.59 15.55
CA LYS A 126 -7.64 2.51 15.55
C LYS A 126 -7.64 3.44 14.34
N PHE A 127 -8.00 2.93 13.17
CA PHE A 127 -8.04 3.74 11.96
C PHE A 127 -9.11 4.82 12.04
N MET A 128 -10.32 4.47 12.48
CA MET A 128 -11.38 5.45 12.70
C MET A 128 -11.02 6.47 13.78
N GLU A 129 -10.39 6.04 14.88
CA GLU A 129 -9.87 6.94 15.91
C GLU A 129 -8.84 7.93 15.35
N LEU A 130 -7.93 7.47 14.49
CA LEU A 130 -6.96 8.34 13.80
C LEU A 130 -7.64 9.32 12.85
N LEU A 131 -8.62 8.87 12.06
CA LEU A 131 -9.36 9.74 11.13
C LEU A 131 -10.16 10.81 11.87
N VAL A 132 -10.86 10.44 12.96
CA VAL A 132 -11.60 11.38 13.80
C VAL A 132 -10.63 12.36 14.47
N SER A 133 -9.52 11.88 15.03
CA SER A 133 -8.52 12.74 15.67
C SER A 133 -7.91 13.75 14.70
N PHE A 134 -7.63 13.32 13.46
CA PHE A 134 -7.17 14.20 12.39
C PHE A 134 -8.24 15.22 11.98
N ALA A 135 -9.50 14.79 11.83
CA ALA A 135 -10.61 15.69 11.50
C ALA A 135 -10.85 16.76 12.58
N ASP A 136 -10.68 16.39 13.85
CA ASP A 136 -10.88 17.31 14.97
C ASP A 136 -9.70 18.26 15.18
N ASN A 137 -8.46 17.80 14.94
CA ASN A 137 -7.26 18.50 15.44
C ASN A 137 -6.18 18.85 14.40
N GLY A 138 -6.19 18.26 13.20
CA GLY A 138 -5.13 18.44 12.21
C GLY A 138 -3.94 17.51 12.41
#